data_AF-A0A9W7M235-F1
#
_entry.id   AF-A0A9W7M235-F1
#
_cell.length_a   1.000
_cell.length_b   1.000
_cell.length_c   1.000
_cell.angle_alpha   90.00
_cell.angle_beta   90.00
_cell.angle_gamma   90.00
#
_symmetry.space_group_name_H-M   'P 1'
#
loop_
_entity.id
_entity.type
_entity.pdbx_description
1 polymer ?
#
loop_
_entity_poly.entity_id
_entity_poly.type
_entity_poly.pdbx_seq_one_letter_code
_entity_poly.pdbx_strand_id
1 'polypeptide(L)'
;MDTKMVNKKHLPSKKTTAITSSYQDTSVERFIREVTNERFWHHPENSELQCVHGQFESVEEYVRVFEPFLFEECCAQLYSTWEESAETASRDTHVMVRIKSIERRERGWYDVIVLPVNACKWVFKEGDVAVLSAPGPAVRNMWNNTSSIEEDDEAEVTGHVVGTVRRHRPIDTRDPLGAILHFYVGDSYDSSSKVDDDHILRKLQLRTIWYLTVLGSLATSQREYVALHAFCRLNSQMQTAILKPSPDHFPKYE
;
A
#
# COMPACT_ATOMS: atom_id res chain seq x y z
N MET A 1 59.79 39.64 4.27
CA MET A 1 58.69 40.15 5.11
C MET A 1 57.49 39.27 4.86
N ASP A 2 57.36 38.27 5.71
CA ASP A 2 56.21 37.38 5.90
C ASP A 2 54.88 38.12 5.93
N THR A 3 53.78 37.55 5.44
CA THR A 3 52.84 36.78 6.30
C THR A 3 51.65 36.19 5.54
N LYS A 4 51.42 34.89 5.81
CA LYS A 4 50.14 34.18 6.00
C LYS A 4 49.24 33.81 4.80
N MET A 5 49.46 32.57 4.35
CA MET A 5 48.43 31.63 3.90
C MET A 5 47.22 31.58 4.84
N VAL A 6 46.02 31.76 4.29
CA VAL A 6 44.75 31.37 4.92
C VAL A 6 44.25 30.11 4.24
N ASN A 7 44.37 28.99 4.96
CA ASN A 7 43.77 27.70 4.63
C ASN A 7 42.25 27.80 4.59
N LYS A 8 41.65 27.80 3.39
CA LYS A 8 40.23 27.45 3.24
C LYS A 8 40.11 25.92 3.33
N LYS A 9 39.72 25.43 4.50
CA LYS A 9 39.30 24.04 4.71
C LYS A 9 38.14 23.73 3.76
N HIS A 10 38.39 22.84 2.81
CA HIS A 10 37.39 22.29 1.91
C HIS A 10 36.49 21.36 2.76
N LEU A 11 35.26 21.79 3.03
CA LEU A 11 34.23 20.90 3.56
C LEU A 11 33.91 19.84 2.47
N PRO A 12 33.73 18.56 2.83
CA PRO A 12 33.38 17.55 1.86
C PRO A 12 31.96 17.83 1.37
N SER A 13 31.81 18.07 0.06
CA SER A 13 30.49 18.21 -0.54
C SER A 13 29.73 16.92 -0.31
N LYS A 14 28.67 16.98 0.50
CA LYS A 14 27.66 15.92 0.56
C LYS A 14 27.20 15.67 -0.86
N LYS A 15 27.51 14.47 -1.37
CA LYS A 15 26.92 13.96 -2.61
C LYS A 15 25.41 13.98 -2.42
N THR A 16 24.76 14.92 -3.09
CA THR A 16 23.32 14.88 -3.31
C THR A 16 23.05 13.63 -4.13
N THR A 17 22.49 12.60 -3.49
CA THR A 17 21.90 11.45 -4.17
C THR A 17 20.67 11.95 -4.89
N ALA A 18 20.88 12.60 -6.04
CA ALA A 18 19.82 13.07 -6.90
C ALA A 18 19.36 11.90 -7.78
N ILE A 19 18.12 11.48 -7.54
CA ILE A 19 17.11 11.25 -8.58
C ILE A 19 17.53 10.21 -9.63
N THR A 20 17.48 8.94 -9.25
CA THR A 20 17.33 7.82 -10.20
C THR A 20 15.99 7.10 -10.04
N SER A 21 15.05 7.61 -9.22
CA SER A 21 13.76 6.93 -8.95
C SER A 21 12.68 7.15 -10.01
N SER A 22 12.78 8.19 -10.85
CA SER A 22 11.62 8.66 -11.62
C SER A 22 11.09 7.68 -12.69
N TYR A 23 11.90 6.71 -13.15
CA TYR A 23 11.45 5.71 -14.14
C TYR A 23 10.95 4.41 -13.52
N GLN A 24 11.29 4.14 -12.24
CA GLN A 24 10.75 2.98 -11.51
C GLN A 24 9.49 3.33 -10.72
N ASP A 25 9.28 4.62 -10.42
CA ASP A 25 8.11 5.07 -9.67
C ASP A 25 6.80 4.78 -10.40
N THR A 26 6.71 4.90 -11.74
CA THR A 26 5.42 4.74 -12.42
C THR A 26 4.88 3.31 -12.45
N SER A 27 5.77 2.31 -12.59
CA SER A 27 5.35 0.89 -12.61
C SER A 27 4.97 0.42 -11.20
N VAL A 28 5.75 0.78 -10.20
CA VAL A 28 5.47 0.41 -8.80
C VAL A 28 4.21 1.13 -8.31
N GLU A 29 4.06 2.42 -8.63
CA GLU A 29 2.85 3.17 -8.30
C GLU A 29 1.61 2.57 -8.97
N ARG A 30 1.71 2.16 -10.25
CA ARG A 30 0.61 1.44 -10.93
C ARG A 30 0.27 0.14 -10.20
N PHE A 31 1.28 -0.63 -9.79
CA PHE A 31 1.09 -1.87 -9.05
C PHE A 31 0.38 -1.62 -7.72
N ILE A 32 0.90 -0.71 -6.89
CA ILE A 32 0.31 -0.36 -5.58
C ILE A 32 -1.13 0.11 -5.78
N ARG A 33 -1.36 1.01 -6.75
CA ARG A 33 -2.70 1.50 -7.09
C ARG A 33 -3.66 0.37 -7.41
N GLU A 34 -3.23 -0.62 -8.19
CA GLU A 34 -4.11 -1.72 -8.60
C GLU A 34 -4.42 -2.67 -7.45
N VAL A 35 -3.43 -3.01 -6.62
CA VAL A 35 -3.62 -3.98 -5.51
C VAL A 35 -4.27 -3.37 -4.26
N THR A 36 -4.33 -2.02 -4.16
CA THR A 36 -5.00 -1.31 -3.07
C THR A 36 -6.20 -0.48 -3.53
N ASN A 37 -6.78 -0.77 -4.69
CA ASN A 37 -7.99 -0.09 -5.17
C ASN A 37 -9.27 -0.62 -4.48
N GLU A 38 -10.43 -0.11 -4.88
CA GLU A 38 -11.73 -0.56 -4.36
C GLU A 38 -12.05 -2.03 -4.69
N ARG A 39 -11.40 -2.62 -5.70
CA ARG A 39 -11.55 -4.05 -6.01
C ARG A 39 -10.94 -4.95 -4.95
N PHE A 40 -10.08 -4.41 -4.08
CA PHE A 40 -9.59 -5.10 -2.89
C PHE A 40 -10.71 -5.73 -2.06
N TRP A 41 -11.89 -5.09 -2.03
CA TRP A 41 -13.05 -5.55 -1.26
C TRP A 41 -13.93 -6.57 -2.01
N HIS A 42 -13.63 -6.87 -3.27
CA HIS A 42 -14.38 -7.86 -4.04
C HIS A 42 -13.81 -9.25 -3.77
N HIS A 43 -14.69 -10.26 -3.71
CA HIS A 43 -14.24 -11.62 -3.48
C HIS A 43 -13.41 -12.12 -4.68
N PRO A 44 -12.25 -12.76 -4.45
CA PRO A 44 -11.35 -13.27 -5.49
C PRO A 44 -12.04 -14.19 -6.51
N GLU A 45 -13.08 -14.91 -6.08
CA GLU A 45 -13.84 -15.85 -6.91
C GLU A 45 -14.62 -15.19 -8.07
N ASN A 46 -14.72 -13.86 -8.09
CA ASN A 46 -15.43 -13.12 -9.14
C ASN A 46 -14.53 -12.66 -10.30
N SER A 47 -13.22 -12.92 -10.25
CA SER A 47 -12.27 -12.49 -11.28
C SER A 47 -12.21 -13.47 -12.45
N GLU A 48 -12.72 -13.06 -13.62
CA GLU A 48 -12.63 -13.81 -14.88
C GLU A 48 -11.21 -13.72 -15.47
N LEU A 49 -10.30 -14.58 -15.00
CA LEU A 49 -8.93 -14.68 -15.53
C LEU A 49 -8.86 -15.64 -16.73
N GLN A 50 -8.17 -15.23 -17.79
CA GLN A 50 -7.88 -16.09 -18.94
C GLN A 50 -6.90 -17.20 -18.56
N CYS A 51 -7.06 -18.42 -19.09
CA CYS A 51 -6.11 -19.51 -18.84
C CYS A 51 -4.69 -19.13 -19.31
N VAL A 52 -3.68 -19.54 -18.54
CA VAL A 52 -2.27 -19.38 -18.92
C VAL A 52 -1.94 -20.37 -20.04
N HIS A 53 -1.52 -19.85 -21.18
CA HIS A 53 -1.08 -20.66 -22.31
C HIS A 53 0.31 -21.27 -22.05
N GLY A 54 0.60 -22.43 -22.64
CA GLY A 54 1.93 -23.05 -22.55
C GLY A 54 3.01 -22.33 -23.36
N GLN A 55 2.60 -21.52 -24.34
CA GLN A 55 3.49 -20.73 -25.18
C GLN A 55 2.87 -19.37 -25.49
N PHE A 56 3.73 -18.41 -25.81
CA PHE A 56 3.37 -17.03 -26.10
C PHE A 56 4.03 -16.56 -27.40
N GLU A 57 3.30 -15.78 -28.19
CA GLU A 57 3.76 -15.22 -29.46
C GLU A 57 4.68 -14.02 -29.26
N SER A 58 4.50 -13.29 -28.16
CA SER A 58 5.24 -12.05 -27.87
C SER A 58 5.39 -11.79 -26.37
N VAL A 59 6.34 -10.91 -26.03
CA VAL A 59 6.53 -10.40 -24.66
C VAL A 59 5.28 -9.66 -24.19
N GLU A 60 4.65 -8.90 -25.08
CA GLU A 60 3.43 -8.13 -24.81
C GLU A 60 2.27 -9.05 -24.45
N GLU A 61 2.13 -10.17 -25.15
CA GLU A 61 1.14 -11.20 -24.82
C GLU A 61 1.41 -11.82 -23.45
N TYR A 62 2.66 -12.21 -23.17
CA TYR A 62 3.06 -12.76 -21.89
C TYR A 62 2.70 -11.83 -20.73
N VAL A 63 3.05 -10.54 -20.83
CA VAL A 63 2.72 -9.53 -19.83
C VAL A 63 1.20 -9.36 -19.69
N ARG A 64 0.47 -9.27 -20.80
CA ARG A 64 -1.00 -9.12 -20.80
C ARG A 64 -1.70 -10.31 -20.13
N VAL A 65 -1.13 -11.51 -20.23
CA VAL A 65 -1.67 -12.73 -19.61
C VAL A 65 -1.35 -12.79 -18.13
N PHE A 66 -0.09 -12.59 -17.73
CA PHE A 66 0.34 -12.77 -16.34
C PHE A 66 0.06 -11.58 -15.42
N GLU A 67 -0.03 -10.36 -15.94
CA GLU A 67 -0.25 -9.16 -15.11
C GLU A 67 -1.52 -9.26 -14.24
N PRO A 68 -2.70 -9.65 -14.79
CA PRO A 68 -3.91 -9.86 -13.99
C PRO A 68 -3.75 -10.91 -12.88
N PHE A 69 -3.03 -12.01 -13.14
CA PHE A 69 -2.78 -13.05 -12.14
C PHE A 69 -1.97 -12.51 -10.96
N LEU A 70 -0.95 -11.70 -11.24
CA LEU A 70 -0.11 -11.14 -10.19
C LEU A 70 -0.90 -10.16 -9.29
N PHE A 71 -1.83 -9.40 -9.88
CA PHE A 71 -2.73 -8.57 -9.09
C PHE A 71 -3.68 -9.42 -8.25
N GLU A 72 -4.29 -10.45 -8.84
CA GLU A 72 -5.25 -11.31 -8.16
C GLU A 72 -4.59 -12.09 -7.00
N GLU A 73 -3.43 -12.69 -7.22
CA GLU A 73 -2.68 -13.39 -6.16
C GLU A 73 -2.36 -12.45 -4.99
N CYS A 74 -1.89 -11.24 -5.30
CA CYS A 74 -1.59 -10.24 -4.30
C CYS A 74 -2.84 -9.79 -3.53
N CYS A 75 -3.94 -9.52 -4.23
CA CYS A 75 -5.22 -9.14 -3.61
C CYS A 75 -5.75 -10.27 -2.73
N ALA A 76 -5.75 -11.52 -3.21
CA ALA A 76 -6.20 -12.69 -2.46
C ALA A 76 -5.37 -12.90 -1.18
N GLN A 77 -4.03 -12.76 -1.26
CA GLN A 77 -3.15 -12.88 -0.10
C GLN A 77 -3.46 -11.82 0.96
N LEU A 78 -3.57 -10.56 0.54
CA LEU A 78 -3.86 -9.45 1.45
C LEU A 78 -5.28 -9.56 2.05
N TYR A 79 -6.27 -9.94 1.24
CA TYR A 79 -7.65 -10.13 1.69
C TYR A 79 -7.76 -11.28 2.69
N SER A 80 -7.13 -12.43 2.41
CA SER A 80 -7.07 -13.57 3.34
C SER A 80 -6.45 -13.15 4.68
N THR A 81 -5.36 -12.36 4.65
CA THR A 81 -4.74 -11.83 5.87
C THR A 81 -5.66 -10.88 6.63
N TRP A 82 -6.44 -10.06 5.92
CA TRP A 82 -7.43 -9.19 6.52
C TRP A 82 -8.57 -9.97 7.18
N GLU A 83 -9.07 -11.01 6.52
CA GLU A 83 -10.14 -11.89 7.04
C GLU A 83 -9.70 -12.59 8.33
N GLU A 84 -8.51 -13.21 8.31
CA GLU A 84 -7.91 -13.83 9.50
C GLU A 84 -7.72 -12.83 10.65
N SER A 85 -7.32 -11.60 10.32
CA SER A 85 -7.13 -10.52 11.30
C SER A 85 -8.46 -10.05 11.88
N ALA A 86 -9.52 -9.96 11.06
CA ALA A 86 -10.86 -9.56 11.49
C ALA A 86 -11.52 -10.61 12.39
N GLU A 87 -11.24 -11.89 12.18
CA GLU A 87 -11.70 -12.99 13.04
C GLU A 87 -10.89 -13.10 14.35
N THR A 88 -9.60 -12.75 14.30
CA THR A 88 -8.71 -12.82 15.46
C THR A 88 -8.84 -11.57 16.33
N ALA A 89 -9.67 -11.65 17.38
CA ALA A 89 -9.89 -10.59 18.37
C ALA A 89 -8.69 -10.32 19.34
N SER A 90 -7.45 -10.34 18.83
CA SER A 90 -6.28 -9.98 19.61
C SER A 90 -6.13 -8.46 19.69
N ARG A 91 -5.85 -7.95 20.90
CA ARG A 91 -5.64 -6.51 21.17
C ARG A 91 -4.48 -5.91 20.37
N ASP A 92 -3.53 -6.75 19.94
CA ASP A 92 -2.33 -6.29 19.25
C ASP A 92 -2.48 -6.26 17.72
N THR A 93 -3.54 -6.86 17.18
CA THR A 93 -3.79 -6.93 15.72
C THR A 93 -4.26 -5.58 15.17
N HIS A 94 -5.14 -4.90 15.91
CA HIS A 94 -5.77 -3.65 15.48
C HIS A 94 -5.30 -2.48 16.34
N VAL A 95 -4.43 -1.63 15.79
CA VAL A 95 -3.90 -0.48 16.51
C VAL A 95 -4.94 0.64 16.51
N MET A 96 -5.42 1.04 17.69
CA MET A 96 -6.30 2.20 17.84
C MET A 96 -5.54 3.49 17.53
N VAL A 97 -6.06 4.26 16.59
CA VAL A 97 -5.45 5.51 16.13
C VAL A 97 -6.47 6.64 16.02
N ARG A 98 -5.98 7.88 16.00
CA ARG A 98 -6.75 9.07 15.63
C ARG A 98 -6.14 9.71 14.40
N ILE A 99 -6.99 10.21 13.52
CA ILE A 99 -6.56 10.98 12.36
C ILE A 99 -6.11 12.36 12.82
N LYS A 100 -4.84 12.69 12.52
CA LYS A 100 -4.23 14.01 12.76
C LYS A 100 -4.48 14.95 11.59
N SER A 101 -4.22 14.48 10.39
CA SER A 101 -4.38 15.26 9.15
C SER A 101 -4.56 14.33 7.96
N ILE A 102 -5.15 14.89 6.90
CA ILE A 102 -5.29 14.25 5.60
C ILE A 102 -4.68 15.21 4.59
N GLU A 103 -3.67 14.75 3.86
CA GLU A 103 -2.90 15.57 2.93
C GLU A 103 -3.09 15.03 1.51
N ARG A 104 -3.60 15.88 0.61
CA ARG A 104 -3.65 15.54 -0.82
C ARG A 104 -2.23 15.48 -1.38
N ARG A 105 -1.97 14.45 -2.17
CA ARG A 105 -0.75 14.25 -2.94
C ARG A 105 -1.05 14.36 -4.44
N GLU A 106 -0.03 14.15 -5.26
CA GLU A 106 -0.17 14.18 -6.70
C GLU A 106 -1.01 13.00 -7.21
N ARG A 107 -1.60 13.15 -8.41
CA ARG A 107 -2.19 12.04 -9.18
C ARG A 107 -3.20 11.19 -8.39
N GLY A 108 -4.08 11.83 -7.63
CA GLY A 108 -5.18 11.15 -6.92
C GLY A 108 -4.78 10.43 -5.64
N TRP A 109 -3.52 10.56 -5.19
CA TRP A 109 -3.03 9.99 -3.94
C TRP A 109 -3.29 10.90 -2.74
N TYR A 110 -3.42 10.29 -1.56
CA TYR A 110 -3.60 10.96 -0.28
C TYR A 110 -2.76 10.30 0.81
N ASP A 111 -2.32 11.13 1.76
CA ASP A 111 -1.67 10.69 2.98
C ASP A 111 -2.59 10.97 4.17
N VAL A 112 -2.97 9.94 4.92
CA VAL A 112 -3.61 10.09 6.22
C VAL A 112 -2.54 9.91 7.30
N ILE A 113 -2.31 10.96 8.08
CA ILE A 113 -1.42 10.90 9.23
C ILE A 113 -2.22 10.47 10.45
N VAL A 114 -1.82 9.36 11.07
CA VAL A 114 -2.49 8.80 12.25
C VAL A 114 -1.57 8.75 13.45
N LEU A 115 -2.11 9.03 14.62
CA LEU A 115 -1.42 8.94 15.91
C LEU A 115 -2.06 7.87 16.77
N PRO A 116 -1.27 7.06 17.50
CA PRO A 116 -1.83 6.00 18.31
C PRO A 116 -2.56 6.58 19.54
N VAL A 117 -3.69 6.00 19.92
CA VAL A 117 -4.48 6.43 21.09
C VAL A 117 -3.74 6.06 22.39
N ASN A 118 -3.18 4.86 22.40
CA ASN A 118 -2.40 4.31 23.51
C ASN A 118 -0.94 4.13 23.07
N ALA A 119 -0.01 4.05 24.01
CA ALA A 119 1.39 3.77 23.65
C ALA A 119 1.49 2.42 22.91
N CYS A 120 1.91 2.46 21.64
CA CYS A 120 2.12 1.28 20.82
C CYS A 120 3.50 1.31 20.18
N LYS A 121 4.03 0.11 19.86
CA LYS A 121 5.20 -0.02 19.01
C LYS A 121 4.71 -0.41 17.62
N TRP A 122 5.00 0.43 16.63
CA TRP A 122 4.70 0.12 15.24
C TRP A 122 5.49 -1.11 14.79
N VAL A 123 4.79 -2.19 14.44
CA VAL A 123 5.39 -3.47 14.00
C VAL A 123 5.59 -3.56 12.49
N PHE A 124 4.98 -2.65 11.72
CA PHE A 124 5.12 -2.61 10.26
C PHE A 124 6.49 -2.13 9.79
N LYS A 125 6.85 -2.52 8.58
CA LYS A 125 7.96 -1.99 7.79
C LYS A 125 7.46 -0.93 6.81
N GLU A 126 8.38 -0.07 6.39
CA GLU A 126 8.10 0.94 5.36
C GLU A 126 7.62 0.25 4.07
N GLY A 127 6.45 0.64 3.58
CA GLY A 127 5.84 0.07 2.39
C GLY A 127 4.98 -1.17 2.62
N ASP A 128 4.82 -1.64 3.86
CA ASP A 128 3.81 -2.66 4.16
C ASP A 128 2.40 -2.10 3.88
N VAL A 129 1.45 -2.99 3.59
CA VAL A 129 0.05 -2.65 3.37
C VAL A 129 -0.69 -2.67 4.70
N ALA A 130 -1.59 -1.72 4.88
CA ALA A 130 -2.51 -1.69 6.00
C ALA A 130 -3.90 -1.21 5.59
N VAL A 131 -4.88 -1.61 6.38
CA VAL A 131 -6.25 -1.12 6.34
C VAL A 131 -6.44 -0.13 7.48
N LEU A 132 -6.99 1.04 7.16
CA LEU A 132 -7.55 1.96 8.15
C LEU A 132 -9.07 1.82 8.11
N SER A 133 -9.63 1.33 9.21
CA SER A 133 -11.06 1.03 9.34
C SER A 133 -11.72 1.82 10.46
N ALA A 134 -12.97 2.18 10.23
CA ALA A 134 -13.82 2.77 11.25
C ALA A 134 -14.24 1.70 12.29
N PRO A 135 -14.75 2.11 13.47
CA PRO A 135 -15.15 1.19 14.53
C PRO A 135 -16.33 0.28 14.13
N GLY A 136 -16.04 -0.93 13.66
CA GLY A 136 -17.06 -1.95 13.42
C GLY A 136 -17.69 -2.48 14.73
N PRO A 137 -18.89 -3.08 14.69
CA PRO A 137 -19.56 -3.66 15.86
C PRO A 137 -18.73 -4.78 16.53
N ALA A 138 -17.97 -5.57 15.76
CA ALA A 138 -17.10 -6.62 16.30
C ALA A 138 -15.97 -6.08 17.21
N VAL A 139 -15.39 -4.92 16.86
CA VAL A 139 -14.32 -4.28 17.63
C VAL A 139 -14.89 -3.52 18.84
N ARG A 140 -16.11 -2.98 18.73
CA ARG A 140 -16.85 -2.38 19.86
C ARG A 140 -17.13 -3.40 20.99
N ASN A 141 -17.60 -4.60 20.63
CA ASN A 141 -17.95 -5.64 21.61
C ASN A 141 -16.77 -6.14 22.44
N MET A 142 -15.56 -6.12 21.87
CA MET A 142 -14.34 -6.53 22.58
C MET A 142 -13.91 -5.54 23.67
N TRP A 143 -14.28 -4.27 23.57
CA TRP A 143 -13.84 -3.20 24.49
C TRP A 143 -14.93 -2.72 25.46
N ASN A 144 -16.21 -2.96 25.17
CA ASN A 144 -17.33 -2.60 26.06
C ASN A 144 -17.31 -3.31 27.43
N ASN A 145 -16.44 -4.31 27.64
CA ASN A 145 -16.20 -4.91 28.95
C ASN A 145 -15.45 -4.01 29.96
N THR A 146 -15.16 -2.74 29.64
CA THR A 146 -14.47 -1.83 30.58
C THR A 146 -15.07 -0.41 30.70
N SER A 147 -16.19 -0.09 30.03
CA SER A 147 -16.86 1.19 30.27
C SER A 147 -18.34 1.16 29.91
N SER A 148 -19.18 1.31 30.94
CA SER A 148 -20.59 1.71 30.82
C SER A 148 -20.65 3.20 30.49
N ILE A 149 -20.76 3.56 29.21
CA ILE A 149 -21.14 4.91 28.77
C ILE A 149 -22.20 4.73 27.69
N GLU A 150 -23.30 5.44 27.88
CA GLU A 150 -24.57 5.38 27.16
C GLU A 150 -24.39 5.55 25.64
N GLU A 151 -25.12 4.74 24.89
CA GLU A 151 -25.20 4.74 23.43
C GLU A 151 -25.80 6.07 22.94
N ASP A 152 -24.95 6.92 22.36
CA ASP A 152 -25.39 7.99 21.46
C ASP A 152 -25.41 7.40 20.05
N ASP A 153 -26.57 7.46 19.39
CA ASP A 153 -26.84 7.00 18.02
C ASP A 153 -26.03 7.84 16.99
N GLU A 154 -24.70 7.77 17.03
CA GLU A 154 -23.84 8.32 15.98
C GLU A 154 -23.83 7.36 14.79
N ALA A 155 -24.37 7.84 13.67
CA ALA A 155 -24.44 7.16 12.38
C ALA A 155 -23.21 6.28 12.12
N GLU A 156 -23.47 5.00 11.87
CA GLU A 156 -22.44 3.98 11.66
C GLU A 156 -21.50 4.39 10.52
N VAL A 157 -20.32 4.92 10.88
CA VAL A 157 -19.30 5.31 9.90
C VAL A 157 -18.75 4.01 9.32
N THR A 158 -19.29 3.57 8.19
CA THR A 158 -18.77 2.44 7.41
C THR A 158 -17.69 2.95 6.46
N GLY A 159 -16.44 2.97 6.93
CA GLY A 159 -15.30 3.44 6.14
C GLY A 159 -14.09 2.53 6.32
N HIS A 160 -13.57 2.01 5.21
CA HIS A 160 -12.31 1.28 5.17
C HIS A 160 -11.48 1.81 4.01
N VAL A 161 -10.18 1.92 4.21
CA VAL A 161 -9.25 2.30 3.16
C VAL A 161 -7.99 1.48 3.27
N VAL A 162 -7.48 1.02 2.12
CA VAL A 162 -6.26 0.24 2.02
C VAL A 162 -5.17 1.09 1.39
N GLY A 163 -3.97 0.96 1.91
CA GLY A 163 -2.82 1.69 1.39
C GLY A 163 -1.51 1.17 1.98
N THR A 164 -0.42 1.84 1.64
CA THR A 164 0.90 1.52 2.16
C THR A 164 1.23 2.38 3.37
N VAL A 165 1.94 1.82 4.36
CA VAL A 165 2.29 2.52 5.60
C VAL A 165 3.74 2.93 5.65
N ARG A 166 3.97 4.11 6.23
CA ARG A 166 5.29 4.64 6.55
C ARG A 166 5.31 5.33 7.90
N ARG A 167 6.47 5.47 8.52
CA ARG A 167 6.57 6.10 9.85
C ARG A 167 6.37 7.62 9.77
N HIS A 168 5.45 8.15 10.59
CA HIS A 168 5.35 9.59 10.82
C HIS A 168 6.25 10.00 11.99
N ARG A 169 7.25 10.84 11.72
CA ARG A 169 8.06 11.49 12.76
C ARG A 169 7.59 12.92 12.92
N PRO A 170 6.93 13.27 14.05
CA PRO A 170 6.48 14.63 14.25
C PRO A 170 7.67 15.58 14.43
N ILE A 171 7.49 16.83 13.99
CA ILE A 171 8.47 17.90 14.20
C ILE A 171 8.50 18.31 15.68
N ASP A 172 7.32 18.34 16.31
CA ASP A 172 7.19 18.56 17.74
C ASP A 172 7.45 17.24 18.49
N THR A 173 8.51 17.20 19.30
CA THR A 173 8.90 16.01 20.06
C THR A 173 7.93 15.65 21.18
N ARG A 174 6.93 16.49 21.46
CA ARG A 174 5.83 16.19 22.39
C ARG A 174 4.79 15.26 21.78
N ASP A 175 4.68 15.24 20.45
CA ASP A 175 3.76 14.35 19.75
C ASP A 175 4.33 12.92 19.71
N PRO A 176 3.48 11.90 19.87
CA PRO A 176 3.91 10.51 19.71
C PRO A 176 4.29 10.20 18.26
N LEU A 177 5.13 9.17 18.08
CA LEU A 177 5.41 8.62 16.76
C LEU A 177 4.11 8.09 16.14
N GLY A 178 3.83 8.53 14.92
CA GLY A 178 2.64 8.12 14.18
C GLY A 178 2.95 7.19 13.02
N ALA A 179 1.92 6.92 12.25
CA ALA A 179 2.01 6.30 10.92
C ALA A 179 1.40 7.25 9.88
N ILE A 180 1.84 7.09 8.64
CA ILE A 180 1.20 7.69 7.47
C ILE A 180 0.68 6.53 6.64
N LEU A 181 -0.62 6.51 6.35
CA LEU A 181 -1.20 5.63 5.35
C LEU A 181 -1.28 6.40 4.02
N HIS A 182 -0.62 5.88 3.00
CA HIS A 182 -0.63 6.40 1.64
C HIS A 182 -1.56 5.55 0.76
N PHE A 183 -2.63 6.16 0.26
CA PHE A 183 -3.70 5.46 -0.45
C PHE A 183 -4.17 6.26 -1.67
N TYR A 184 -4.72 5.54 -2.64
CA TYR A 184 -5.21 6.11 -3.89
C TYR A 184 -6.72 6.22 -3.87
N VAL A 185 -7.22 7.35 -4.38
CA VAL A 185 -8.67 7.63 -4.46
C VAL A 185 -9.11 7.91 -5.90
N GLY A 186 -8.24 8.50 -6.74
CA GLY A 186 -8.56 8.84 -8.12
C GLY A 186 -8.34 10.30 -8.49
N ASP A 187 -8.10 10.56 -9.78
CA ASP A 187 -7.90 11.90 -10.37
C ASP A 187 -9.22 12.62 -10.72
N SER A 188 -10.35 11.90 -10.77
CA SER A 188 -11.66 12.42 -11.23
C SER A 188 -12.30 13.45 -10.29
N TYR A 189 -11.68 13.75 -9.16
CA TYR A 189 -12.28 14.54 -8.09
C TYR A 189 -11.92 16.03 -8.13
N ASP A 190 -11.38 16.53 -9.25
CA ASP A 190 -11.29 17.96 -9.52
C ASP A 190 -12.68 18.55 -9.78
N SER A 191 -13.33 18.96 -8.69
CA SER A 191 -14.32 20.05 -8.62
C SER A 191 -15.40 20.09 -9.71
N SER A 192 -16.35 19.15 -9.75
CA SER A 192 -17.75 19.43 -10.21
C SER A 192 -18.73 18.25 -10.26
N SER A 193 -18.33 16.99 -10.12
CA SER A 193 -19.29 15.88 -10.19
C SER A 193 -20.07 15.76 -8.88
N LYS A 194 -21.38 15.45 -9.01
CA LYS A 194 -22.32 15.31 -7.89
C LYS A 194 -21.66 14.58 -6.73
N VAL A 195 -21.64 15.30 -5.62
CA VAL A 195 -21.05 14.94 -4.35
C VAL A 195 -21.67 13.64 -3.86
N ASP A 196 -20.88 12.56 -3.91
CA ASP A 196 -21.23 11.28 -3.31
C ASP A 196 -20.90 11.33 -1.81
N ASP A 197 -21.92 11.26 -0.96
CA ASP A 197 -21.75 11.29 0.50
C ASP A 197 -21.05 10.03 1.02
N ASP A 198 -20.96 8.97 0.21
CA ASP A 198 -20.31 7.71 0.59
C ASP A 198 -18.77 7.73 0.46
N HIS A 199 -18.21 8.86 0.04
CA HIS A 199 -16.79 9.01 -0.23
C HIS A 199 -15.91 8.92 1.02
N ILE A 200 -14.86 8.10 0.96
CA ILE A 200 -14.00 7.82 2.11
C ILE A 200 -13.34 9.08 2.72
N LEU A 201 -12.96 10.08 1.92
CA LEU A 201 -12.37 11.32 2.46
C LEU A 201 -13.35 12.12 3.34
N ARG A 202 -14.66 11.96 3.15
CA ARG A 202 -15.69 12.58 4.02
C ARG A 202 -15.89 11.81 5.30
N LYS A 203 -15.74 10.49 5.22
CA LYS A 203 -15.85 9.58 6.37
C LYS A 203 -14.66 9.72 7.31
N LEU A 204 -13.46 10.02 6.79
CA LEU A 204 -12.23 10.24 7.55
C LEU A 204 -12.31 11.52 8.40
N GLN A 205 -13.03 11.44 9.52
CA GLN A 205 -13.19 12.54 10.46
C GLN A 205 -11.97 12.68 11.37
N LEU A 206 -11.56 13.93 11.62
CA LEU A 206 -10.51 14.23 12.58
C LEU A 206 -11.00 13.89 13.99
N ARG A 207 -10.10 13.37 14.84
CA ARG A 207 -10.32 13.06 16.27
C ARG A 207 -11.19 11.84 16.59
N THR A 208 -11.89 11.25 15.63
CA THR A 208 -12.56 9.96 15.82
C THR A 208 -11.54 8.83 15.94
N ILE A 209 -11.92 7.74 16.59
CA ILE A 209 -11.07 6.55 16.74
C ILE A 209 -11.22 5.69 15.50
N TRP A 210 -10.08 5.29 14.95
CA TRP A 210 -9.96 4.35 13.83
C TRP A 210 -9.04 3.20 14.23
N TYR A 211 -9.04 2.14 13.44
CA TYR A 211 -8.18 0.98 13.63
C TYR A 211 -7.26 0.82 12.43
N LEU A 212 -5.95 0.80 12.68
CA LEU A 212 -4.94 0.48 11.69
C LEU A 212 -4.55 -0.99 11.83
N THR A 213 -4.77 -1.77 10.76
CA THR A 213 -4.50 -3.21 10.71
C THR A 213 -3.49 -3.49 9.62
N VAL A 214 -2.34 -4.05 9.98
CA VAL A 214 -1.25 -4.30 9.03
C VAL A 214 -1.48 -5.65 8.36
N LEU A 215 -1.51 -5.67 7.02
CA LEU A 215 -1.74 -6.88 6.23
C LEU A 215 -0.43 -7.57 5.78
N GLY A 216 0.68 -6.83 5.70
CA GLY A 216 1.98 -7.40 5.36
C GLY A 216 2.67 -6.70 4.19
N SER A 217 3.69 -7.34 3.63
CA SER A 217 4.63 -6.71 2.69
C SER A 217 4.33 -7.03 1.24
N LEU A 218 4.39 -6.01 0.37
CA LEU A 218 4.32 -6.15 -1.09
C LEU A 218 5.67 -6.44 -1.75
N ALA A 219 6.76 -6.56 -0.99
CA ALA A 219 8.11 -6.56 -1.53
C ALA A 219 8.40 -7.70 -2.53
N THR A 220 7.75 -8.86 -2.38
CA THR A 220 7.89 -9.99 -3.32
C THR A 220 7.11 -9.72 -4.60
N SER A 221 5.80 -9.48 -4.50
CA SER A 221 4.93 -9.20 -5.65
C SER A 221 5.37 -7.95 -6.43
N GLN A 222 5.90 -6.92 -5.77
CA GLN A 222 6.46 -5.75 -6.44
C GLN A 222 7.70 -6.12 -7.28
N ARG A 223 8.59 -6.99 -6.78
CA ARG A 223 9.75 -7.46 -7.55
C ARG A 223 9.32 -8.30 -8.74
N GLU A 224 8.31 -9.13 -8.58
CA GLU A 224 7.71 -9.91 -9.66
C GLU A 224 7.06 -9.03 -10.72
N TYR A 225 6.32 -7.99 -10.31
CA TYR A 225 5.72 -7.02 -11.22
C TYR A 225 6.78 -6.29 -12.03
N VAL A 226 7.83 -5.81 -11.36
CA VAL A 226 8.96 -5.15 -12.02
C VAL A 226 9.69 -6.12 -12.95
N ALA A 227 9.85 -7.39 -12.57
CA ALA A 227 10.46 -8.40 -13.43
C ALA A 227 9.61 -8.71 -14.67
N LEU A 228 8.30 -8.84 -14.51
CA LEU A 228 7.34 -9.05 -15.59
C LEU A 228 7.44 -7.92 -16.63
N HIS A 229 7.45 -6.66 -16.19
CA HIS A 229 7.58 -5.50 -17.08
C HIS A 229 9.00 -5.25 -17.60
N ALA A 230 10.02 -5.82 -16.95
CA ALA A 230 11.38 -5.81 -17.45
C ALA A 230 11.68 -6.95 -18.44
N PHE A 231 10.72 -7.85 -18.70
CA PHE A 231 10.92 -9.03 -19.54
C PHE A 231 11.44 -8.69 -20.94
N CYS A 232 10.95 -7.60 -21.55
CA CYS A 232 11.40 -7.10 -22.85
C CYS A 232 12.89 -6.69 -22.89
N ARG A 233 13.54 -6.54 -21.74
CA ARG A 233 14.95 -6.15 -21.60
C ARG A 233 15.89 -7.34 -21.49
N LEU A 234 15.36 -8.57 -21.36
CA LEU A 234 16.19 -9.77 -21.41
C LEU A 234 16.80 -9.93 -22.81
N ASN A 235 17.89 -10.69 -22.93
CA ASN A 235 18.42 -10.99 -24.26
C ASN A 235 17.45 -11.91 -25.03
N SER A 236 17.56 -11.91 -26.36
CA SER A 236 16.63 -12.64 -27.23
C SER A 236 16.60 -14.15 -26.97
N GLN A 237 17.72 -14.78 -26.60
CA GLN A 237 17.74 -16.21 -26.28
C GLN A 237 16.89 -16.51 -25.04
N MET A 238 17.03 -15.70 -23.98
CA MET A 238 16.23 -15.83 -22.76
C MET A 238 14.75 -15.55 -23.02
N GLN A 239 14.42 -14.53 -23.81
CA GLN A 239 13.04 -14.24 -24.17
C GLN A 239 12.41 -15.41 -24.91
N THR A 240 13.07 -15.93 -25.94
CA THR A 240 12.56 -17.08 -26.72
C THR A 240 12.37 -18.32 -25.84
N ALA A 241 13.33 -18.62 -24.95
CA ALA A 241 13.21 -19.76 -24.05
C ALA A 241 12.02 -19.61 -23.06
N ILE A 242 11.74 -18.40 -22.57
CA ILE A 242 10.61 -18.14 -21.66
C ILE A 242 9.27 -18.14 -22.40
N LEU A 243 9.21 -17.56 -23.61
CA LEU A 243 7.98 -17.52 -24.41
C LEU A 243 7.61 -18.89 -24.98
N LYS A 244 8.61 -19.69 -25.34
CA LYS A 244 8.46 -21.01 -25.95
C LYS A 244 9.34 -22.02 -25.20
N PRO A 245 8.96 -22.34 -23.95
CA PRO A 245 9.68 -23.33 -23.16
C PRO A 245 9.70 -24.67 -23.91
N SER A 246 10.85 -25.33 -23.87
CA SER A 246 11.07 -26.63 -24.49
C SER A 246 11.91 -27.53 -23.58
N PRO A 247 11.81 -28.87 -23.71
CA PRO A 247 12.63 -29.81 -22.95
C PRO A 247 14.13 -29.56 -23.08
N ASP A 248 14.58 -29.06 -24.23
CA ASP A 248 16.00 -28.75 -24.51
C ASP A 248 16.55 -27.67 -23.58
N HIS A 249 15.71 -26.70 -23.20
CA HIS A 249 16.07 -25.60 -22.31
C HIS A 249 15.65 -25.88 -20.86
N PHE A 250 14.57 -26.66 -20.68
CA PHE A 250 13.95 -26.97 -19.40
C PHE A 250 13.67 -28.49 -19.32
N PRO A 251 14.61 -29.31 -18.80
CA PRO A 251 14.56 -30.79 -18.87
C PRO A 251 13.38 -31.48 -18.16
N LYS A 252 12.41 -30.73 -17.63
CA LYS A 252 11.18 -31.22 -16.97
C LYS A 252 9.92 -30.56 -17.53
N TYR A 253 10.04 -29.83 -18.63
CA TYR A 253 8.92 -29.20 -19.31
C TYR A 253 8.37 -30.22 -20.31
N GLU A 254 7.18 -30.76 -20.04
CA GLU A 254 6.46 -31.71 -20.92
C GLU A 254 5.56 -30.98 -21.90
#